data_AF-A0A1E3UPT6-F1
#
_entry.id   AF-A0A1E3UPT6-F1
#
_cell.length_a   1.000
_cell.length_b   1.000
_cell.length_c   1.000
_cell.angle_alpha   90.00
_cell.angle_beta   90.00
_cell.angle_gamma   90.00
#
_symmetry.space_group_name_H-M   'P 1'
#
loop_
_entity.id
_entity.type
_entity.pdbx_description
1 polymer ?
#
loop_
_entity_poly.entity_id
_entity_poly.type
_entity_poly.pdbx_seq_one_letter_code
_entity_poly.pdbx_strand_id
1 'polypeptide(L)' 'MNIIKAEQIKIGTQLAEADGFLWDVVEIIKETPKTITVRLCSDFSSFQQHWTVKPDGTPGGVHKTFRKSSRLYGVA' A
#
# COMPACT_ATOMS: atom_id res chain seq x y z
N MET A 1 -13.23 -0.38 -8.98
CA MET A 1 -11.91 0.26 -8.79
C MET A 1 -12.07 1.74 -9.06
N ASN A 2 -11.79 2.60 -8.08
CA ASN A 2 -11.99 4.05 -8.23
C ASN A 2 -10.64 4.76 -8.26
N ILE A 3 -10.60 5.96 -8.83
CA ILE A 3 -9.44 6.82 -8.71
C ILE A 3 -9.57 7.59 -7.38
N ILE A 4 -8.67 7.31 -6.44
CA ILE A 4 -8.55 8.04 -5.17
C ILE A 4 -7.32 8.93 -5.21
N LYS A 5 -7.29 9.99 -4.41
CA LYS A 5 -6.05 10.71 -4.13
C LYS A 5 -5.29 10.00 -3.03
N ALA A 6 -3.96 10.08 -3.07
CA ALA A 6 -3.12 9.52 -2.02
C ALA A 6 -3.38 10.13 -0.63
N GLU A 7 -3.89 11.36 -0.54
CA GLU A 7 -4.33 11.96 0.73
C GLU A 7 -5.50 11.23 1.41
N GLN A 8 -6.22 10.38 0.67
CA GLN A 8 -7.35 9.61 1.18
C GLN A 8 -6.94 8.21 1.64
N ILE A 9 -5.66 7.84 1.50
CA ILE A 9 -5.16 6.54 1.94
C ILE A 9 -5.25 6.43 3.47
N LYS A 10 -5.80 5.32 3.92
CA LYS A 10 -5.84 4.89 5.32
C LYS A 10 -5.48 3.41 5.42
N ILE A 11 -5.21 2.93 6.63
CA ILE A 11 -5.05 1.49 6.88
C ILE A 11 -6.33 0.77 6.41
N GLY A 12 -6.16 -0.34 5.69
CA GLY A 12 -7.23 -1.09 5.04
C GLY A 12 -7.62 -0.59 3.64
N THR A 13 -7.02 0.49 3.14
CA THR A 13 -7.15 0.88 1.72
C THR A 13 -6.48 -0.17 0.84
N GLN A 14 -7.15 -0.54 -0.25
CA GLN A 14 -6.54 -1.34 -1.31
C GLN A 14 -6.06 -0.45 -2.45
N LEU A 15 -4.81 -0.62 -2.87
CA LEU A 15 -4.21 0.07 -4.00
C LEU A 15 -3.95 -0.94 -5.12
N ALA A 16 -4.26 -0.56 -6.35
CA ALA A 16 -3.99 -1.37 -7.53
C ALA A 16 -2.81 -0.81 -8.33
N GLU A 17 -1.96 -1.69 -8.83
CA GLU A 17 -0.99 -1.34 -9.86
C GLU A 17 -1.62 -1.40 -11.26
N ALA A 18 -0.85 -0.99 -12.28
CA ALA A 18 -1.35 -0.87 -13.65
C ALA A 18 -1.76 -2.21 -14.28
N ASP A 19 -1.21 -3.31 -13.78
CA ASP A 19 -1.54 -4.69 -14.15
C ASP A 19 -2.76 -5.24 -13.40
N GLY A 20 -3.35 -4.44 -12.50
CA GLY A 20 -4.48 -4.83 -11.67
C GLY A 20 -4.10 -5.58 -10.39
N PHE A 21 -2.80 -5.73 -10.09
CA PHE A 21 -2.34 -6.37 -8.86
C PHE A 21 -2.72 -5.52 -7.64
N LEU A 22 -3.34 -6.16 -6.64
CA LEU A 22 -3.86 -5.49 -5.45
C LEU A 22 -2.89 -5.58 -4.27
N TRP A 23 -2.75 -4.44 -3.60
CA TRP A 23 -1.95 -4.24 -2.41
C TRP A 23 -2.80 -3.68 -1.28
N ASP A 24 -2.66 -4.26 -0.09
CA ASP A 24 -3.29 -3.78 1.12
C ASP A 24 -2.37 -2.79 1.84
N VAL A 25 -2.90 -1.63 2.20
CA VAL A 25 -2.23 -0.67 3.09
C VAL A 25 -2.40 -1.16 4.52
N VAL A 26 -1.33 -1.69 5.11
CA VAL A 26 -1.36 -2.24 6.48
C VAL A 26 -0.87 -1.25 7.53
N GLU A 27 -0.09 -0.24 7.13
CA GLU A 27 0.51 0.74 8.03
C GLU A 27 0.80 2.06 7.31
N ILE A 28 0.58 3.18 8.00
CA ILE A 28 1.09 4.50 7.60
C ILE A 28 2.38 4.75 8.38
N ILE A 29 3.52 4.69 7.69
CA ILE A 29 4.86 4.80 8.30
C ILE A 29 5.19 6.25 8.60
N LYS A 30 4.84 7.15 7.67
CA LYS A 30 5.12 8.58 7.78
C LYS A 30 4.14 9.37 6.97
N GLU A 31 3.63 10.45 7.55
CA GLU A 31 2.78 11.40 6.85
C GLU A 31 3.32 12.82 7.02
N THR A 32 3.36 13.56 5.91
CA THR A 32 3.73 14.98 5.87
C THR A 32 2.62 15.77 5.17
N PRO A 33 2.65 17.10 5.17
CA PRO A 33 1.70 17.90 4.40
C PRO A 33 1.73 17.61 2.89
N LYS A 34 2.83 17.05 2.34
CA LYS A 34 2.98 16.81 0.90
C LYS A 34 2.97 15.33 0.51
N THR A 35 3.30 14.43 1.43
CA THR A 35 3.51 13.02 1.12
C THR A 35 2.92 12.09 2.17
N ILE A 36 2.62 10.87 1.75
CA ILE A 36 2.29 9.76 2.63
C ILE A 36 3.16 8.57 2.26
N THR A 37 3.80 7.96 3.26
CA THR A 37 4.59 6.74 3.13
C THR A 37 3.85 5.62 3.84
N VAL A 38 3.57 4.54 3.12
CA VAL A 38 2.79 3.40 3.61
C VAL A 38 3.54 2.10 3.43
N ARG A 39 3.22 1.12 4.29
CA ARG A 39 3.57 -0.28 4.08
C ARG A 39 2.45 -0.96 3.31
N LEU A 40 2.82 -1.55 2.18
CA LEU A 40 1.95 -2.32 1.31
C LEU A 40 2.26 -3.79 1.45
N CYS A 41 1.22 -4.59 1.63
CA CYS A 41 1.33 -6.04 1.66
C CYS A 41 0.43 -6.67 0.61
N SER A 42 0.77 -7.87 0.17
CA SER A 42 -0.08 -8.72 -0.64
C SER A 42 0.25 -10.17 -0.34
N ASP A 43 -0.58 -10.82 0.47
CA ASP A 43 -0.37 -12.20 0.91
C ASP A 43 -0.57 -13.22 -0.23
N PHE A 44 -1.09 -12.77 -1.37
CA PHE A 44 -1.21 -13.58 -2.60
C PHE A 44 0.01 -13.48 -3.52
N SER A 45 0.97 -12.61 -3.21
CA SER A 45 2.21 -12.46 -3.97
C SER A 45 3.03 -13.75 -3.96
N SER A 46 3.63 -14.14 -5.08
CA SER A 46 4.62 -15.22 -5.10
C SER A 46 5.93 -14.85 -4.38
N PHE A 47 6.17 -13.54 -4.17
CA PHE A 47 7.30 -13.04 -3.38
C PHE A 47 6.87 -12.90 -1.92
N GLN A 48 7.37 -13.80 -1.08
CA GLN A 48 7.07 -13.85 0.36
C GLN A 48 7.45 -12.56 1.09
N GLN A 49 8.39 -11.77 0.56
CA GLN A 49 8.78 -10.48 1.11
C GLN A 49 7.62 -9.46 1.08
N HIS A 50 6.64 -9.65 0.19
CA HIS A 50 5.47 -8.79 0.08
C HIS A 50 4.35 -9.16 1.06
N TRP A 51 4.47 -10.29 1.76
CA TRP A 51 3.44 -10.74 2.70
C TRP A 51 3.46 -9.89 3.97
N THR A 52 2.32 -9.83 4.65
CA THR A 52 2.15 -9.19 5.94
C THR A 52 3.08 -9.81 6.98
N VAL A 53 3.13 -11.14 7.01
CA VAL A 53 4.02 -11.94 7.86
C VAL A 53 4.78 -12.91 6.96
N LYS A 54 6.11 -12.86 7.03
CA LYS A 54 6.99 -13.79 6.30
C LYS A 54 6.99 -15.17 6.99
N PRO A 55 7.45 -16.24 6.30
CA PRO A 55 7.54 -17.58 6.90
C PRO A 55 8.40 -17.66 8.17
N ASP A 56 9.36 -16.74 8.32
CA ASP A 56 10.21 -16.61 9.51
C ASP A 56 9.52 -15.90 10.70
N GLY A 57 8.24 -15.53 10.57
CA GLY A 57 7.46 -14.83 11.58
C GLY A 57 7.72 -13.33 11.67
N THR A 58 8.60 -12.77 10.83
CA THR A 58 8.90 -11.34 10.84
C THR A 58 7.98 -10.56 9.89
N PRO A 59 7.69 -9.27 10.15
CA PRO A 59 6.88 -8.46 9.26
C PRO A 59 7.51 -8.30 7.88
N GLY A 60 6.72 -8.45 6.82
CA GLY A 60 7.14 -8.14 5.45
C GLY A 60 6.54 -6.82 4.96
N GLY A 61 6.20 -6.80 3.68
CA GLY A 61 5.63 -5.67 2.96
C GLY A 61 6.68 -4.76 2.34
N VAL A 62 6.24 -3.93 1.40
CA VAL A 62 7.07 -2.94 0.71
C VAL A 62 6.67 -1.54 1.12
N HIS A 63 7.65 -0.64 1.24
CA HIS A 63 7.39 0.75 1.59
C HIS A 63 7.25 1.58 0.34
N LYS A 64 6.16 2.34 0.23
CA LYS A 64 5.90 3.20 -0.93
C LYS A 64 5.51 4.60 -0.46
N THR A 65 6.11 5.60 -1.10
CA THR A 65 5.82 7.01 -0.81
C THR A 65 5.08 7.62 -1.98
N PHE A 66 3.96 8.27 -1.67
CA PHE A 66 3.12 8.97 -2.63
C PHE A 66 3.08 10.46 -2.30
N ARG A 67 2.99 11.31 -3.34
CA ARG A 67 2.56 12.70 -3.14
C ARG A 67 1.07 12.71 -2.87
N LYS A 68 0.61 13.51 -1.92
CA LYS A 68 -0.83 13.60 -1.56
C LYS A 68 -1.73 13.96 -2.74
N SER A 69 -1.20 14.71 -3.72
CA SER A 69 -1.89 15.07 -4.96
C SER A 69 -1.94 13.97 -6.01
N SER A 70 -1.20 12.86 -5.84
CA SER A 70 -1.19 11.75 -6.80
C SER A 70 -2.56 11.07 -6.85
N ARG A 71 -2.98 10.73 -8.07
CA ARG A 71 -4.17 9.91 -8.34
C ARG A 71 -3.75 8.46 -8.45
N LEU A 72 -4.41 7.59 -7.69
CA LEU A 72 -4.10 6.18 -7.59
C LEU A 72 -5.37 5.38 -7.86
N TYR A 73 -5.21 4.21 -8.48
CA TYR A 73 -6.29 3.24 -8.53
C TYR A 73 -6.39 2.57 -7.17
N GLY A 74 -7.55 2.65 -6.54
CA GLY A 74 -7.75 2.05 -5.23
C GLY A 74 -9.19 1.97 -4.80
N VAL A 75 -9.39 1.32 -3.66
CA VAL A 75 -10.64 1.23 -2.93
C VAL A 75 -10.31 1.65 -1.50
N ALA A 76 -10.82 2.82 -1.11
CA ALA A 76 -10.65 3.42 0.21
C ALA A 76 -11.86 3.14 1.10
#